data_AF-A0A7S0FAE2-F1
#
_entry.id   AF-A0A7S0FAE2-F1
#
_cell.length_a   1.000
_cell.length_b   1.000
_cell.length_c   1.000
_cell.angle_alpha   90.00
_cell.angle_beta   90.00
_cell.angle_gamma   90.00
#
_symmetry.space_group_name_H-M   'P 1'
#
loop_
_entity.id
_entity.type
_entity.pdbx_description
1 polymer ?
#
loop_
_entity_poly.entity_id
_entity_poly.type
_entity_poly.pdbx_seq_one_letter_code
_entity_poly.pdbx_strand_id
1 'polypeptide(L)'
;FLNVFPEVLDVYYFARAVIGLPRDWRTHIASRDDGSSELVSVHVTKKALAIVLAMLRLTVAVLLIYAGSKWLANTSSLESVVLNSAALICMKIDGLLFQTLAPIPAQHLLENLRPLPLPRRKVFKGAGVNSVSTLVGMVAVATLVYFTDVLPNTQLMHSVNETLCGGDTSFVVFDHPQLGYYSWAAGTGPRVEATAKYSQRVVEEIITRDLSLDDCLADHPTTQSHFQCTFDNLREKMQLTADEIASTMTCIDQDLTDLDGYPNRSPEITWLLNTHPGSTLGTTTCADLKEHCDDLEEDLLRMLCPLTCGCASATSGLITPQGCPETCKRTPAYQLEVHRIPCRDQPAEILKHDPDWIRFWRQLARQVLGTSSFNWEEAANEGCGVIANYEWLEGAACTNGHIYGSISFWCPEACHCPLHKRHCPPSCNNVTE
;
A
#
# COMPACT_ATOMS: atom_id res chain seq x y z
N PHE A 1 -21.41 27.48 -6.54
CA PHE A 1 -22.74 27.93 -6.07
C PHE A 1 -23.24 29.19 -6.75
N LEU A 2 -22.49 30.31 -6.67
CA LEU A 2 -22.95 31.64 -7.14
C LEU A 2 -23.40 31.68 -8.61
N ASN A 3 -22.82 30.86 -9.49
CA ASN A 3 -23.18 30.83 -10.91
C ASN A 3 -24.34 29.88 -11.26
N VAL A 4 -24.64 28.87 -10.43
CA VAL A 4 -25.64 27.84 -10.77
C VAL A 4 -27.04 28.23 -10.30
N PHE A 5 -27.15 29.05 -9.26
CA PHE A 5 -28.46 29.53 -8.80
C PHE A 5 -29.15 30.49 -9.80
N PRO A 6 -28.45 31.48 -10.39
CA PRO A 6 -29.01 32.29 -11.47
C PRO A 6 -29.49 31.44 -12.65
N GLU A 7 -28.72 30.42 -13.01
CA GLU A 7 -29.07 29.45 -14.06
C GLU A 7 -30.39 28.72 -13.77
N VAL A 8 -30.61 28.24 -12.54
CA VAL A 8 -31.87 27.62 -12.11
C VAL A 8 -33.05 28.60 -12.26
N LEU A 9 -32.85 29.86 -11.87
CA LEU A 9 -33.87 30.90 -12.02
C LEU A 9 -34.14 31.24 -13.47
N ASP A 10 -33.12 31.34 -14.31
CA ASP A 10 -33.25 31.64 -15.72
C ASP A 10 -34.01 30.53 -16.45
N VAL A 11 -33.71 29.26 -16.14
CA VAL A 11 -34.46 28.11 -16.65
C VAL A 11 -35.92 28.14 -16.18
N TYR A 12 -36.17 28.48 -14.91
CA TYR A 12 -37.53 28.63 -14.38
C TYR A 12 -38.31 29.74 -15.10
N TYR A 13 -37.70 30.91 -15.31
CA TYR A 13 -38.33 32.02 -16.02
C TYR A 13 -38.55 31.71 -17.49
N PHE A 14 -37.59 31.05 -18.13
CA PHE A 14 -37.73 30.59 -19.51
C PHE A 14 -38.90 29.60 -19.65
N ALA A 15 -38.96 28.58 -18.80
CA ALA A 15 -40.06 27.62 -18.80
C ALA A 15 -41.41 28.32 -18.58
N ARG A 16 -41.47 29.27 -17.64
CA ARG A 16 -42.68 30.07 -17.39
C ARG A 16 -43.07 30.94 -18.57
N ALA A 17 -42.11 31.56 -19.26
CA ALA A 17 -42.35 32.35 -20.46
C ALA A 17 -42.91 31.46 -21.59
N VAL A 18 -42.28 30.30 -21.83
CA VAL A 18 -42.72 29.31 -22.83
C VAL A 18 -44.13 28.81 -22.54
N ILE A 19 -44.46 28.54 -21.27
CA ILE A 19 -45.80 28.15 -20.84
C ILE A 19 -46.82 29.27 -21.14
N GLY A 20 -46.43 30.53 -20.99
CA GLY A 20 -47.27 31.70 -21.30
C GLY A 20 -47.53 31.96 -22.79
N LEU A 21 -46.72 31.41 -23.69
CA LEU A 21 -46.91 31.61 -25.14
C LEU A 21 -48.20 30.94 -25.67
N PRO A 22 -48.97 31.60 -26.54
CA PRO A 22 -50.16 31.01 -27.14
C PRO A 22 -49.79 29.83 -28.06
N ARG A 23 -50.67 28.82 -28.07
CA ARG A 23 -50.49 27.56 -28.80
C ARG A 23 -51.18 27.63 -30.16
N ASP A 24 -50.52 27.16 -31.20
CA ASP A 24 -51.08 27.10 -32.56
C ASP A 24 -50.53 25.87 -33.33
N TRP A 25 -51.14 25.51 -34.46
CA TRP A 25 -50.76 24.39 -35.33
C TRP A 25 -49.67 24.73 -36.34
N ARG A 26 -49.26 26.00 -36.43
CA ARG A 26 -48.06 26.44 -37.16
C ARG A 26 -47.31 27.45 -36.30
N THR A 27 -45.98 27.49 -36.45
CA THR A 27 -45.20 28.55 -35.79
C THR A 27 -45.34 29.81 -36.62
N HIS A 28 -45.95 30.85 -36.06
CA HIS A 28 -46.15 32.12 -36.76
C HIS A 28 -45.17 33.17 -36.22
N ILE A 29 -44.29 33.64 -37.09
CA ILE A 29 -43.38 34.75 -36.83
C ILE A 29 -43.90 35.92 -37.65
N ALA A 30 -44.38 36.97 -36.99
CA ALA A 30 -44.82 38.18 -37.66
C ALA A 30 -43.63 39.13 -37.78
N SER A 31 -43.28 39.53 -39.01
CA SER A 31 -42.37 40.65 -39.23
C SER A 31 -43.16 41.94 -39.07
N ARG A 32 -42.62 42.87 -38.29
CA ARG A 32 -43.25 44.17 -38.02
C ARG A 32 -42.57 45.26 -38.85
N ASP A 33 -43.27 46.38 -39.06
CA ASP A 33 -42.80 47.52 -39.88
C ASP A 33 -41.46 48.13 -39.41
N ASP A 34 -41.03 47.86 -38.18
CA ASP A 34 -39.74 48.30 -37.63
C ASP A 34 -38.57 47.33 -37.92
N GLY A 35 -38.79 46.29 -38.73
CA GLY A 35 -37.81 45.28 -39.07
C GLY A 35 -37.60 44.21 -38.01
N SER A 36 -38.27 44.31 -36.85
CA SER A 36 -38.18 43.29 -35.81
C SER A 36 -39.15 42.13 -36.07
N SER A 37 -38.74 40.93 -35.66
CA SER A 37 -39.59 39.74 -35.74
C SER A 37 -40.21 39.44 -34.37
N GLU A 38 -41.53 39.28 -34.33
CA GLU A 38 -42.27 38.92 -33.13
C GLU A 38 -42.80 37.48 -33.23
N LEU A 39 -42.55 36.69 -32.19
CA LEU A 39 -43.05 35.33 -32.08
C LEU A 39 -44.49 35.36 -31.58
N VAL A 40 -45.46 35.27 -32.50
CA VAL A 40 -46.88 35.39 -32.18
C VAL A 40 -47.43 34.10 -31.58
N SER A 41 -47.16 32.97 -32.21
CA SER A 41 -47.64 31.66 -31.76
C SER A 41 -46.62 30.55 -32.05
N VAL A 42 -46.58 29.54 -31.18
CA VAL A 42 -45.62 28.43 -31.28
C VAL A 42 -46.36 27.10 -31.44
N HIS A 43 -45.80 26.26 -32.30
CA HIS A 43 -46.28 24.90 -32.49
C HIS A 43 -46.25 24.10 -31.18
N VAL A 44 -47.31 23.35 -30.88
CA VAL A 44 -47.43 22.58 -29.62
C VAL A 44 -46.24 21.65 -29.39
N THR A 45 -45.73 20.98 -30.44
CA THR A 45 -44.57 20.08 -30.29
C THR A 45 -43.28 20.83 -29.96
N LYS A 46 -43.05 22.01 -30.55
CA LYS A 46 -41.88 22.85 -30.24
C LYS A 46 -41.95 23.40 -28.82
N LYS A 47 -43.15 23.78 -28.37
CA LYS A 47 -43.40 24.20 -26.99
C LYS A 47 -43.14 23.07 -25.98
N ALA A 48 -43.64 21.86 -26.26
CA ALA A 48 -43.37 20.69 -25.44
C ALA A 48 -41.87 20.38 -25.40
N LEU A 49 -41.19 20.38 -26.55
CA LEU A 49 -39.74 20.18 -26.63
C LEU A 49 -38.97 21.23 -25.82
N ALA A 50 -39.32 22.52 -25.93
CA ALA A 50 -38.67 23.59 -25.16
C ALA A 50 -38.86 23.41 -23.65
N ILE A 51 -40.04 22.97 -23.20
CA ILE A 51 -40.29 22.65 -21.78
C ILE A 51 -39.47 21.43 -21.35
N VAL A 52 -39.42 20.37 -22.15
CA VAL A 52 -38.61 19.18 -21.86
C VAL A 52 -37.12 19.54 -21.75
N LEU A 53 -36.60 20.35 -22.67
CA LEU A 53 -35.22 20.83 -22.63
C LEU A 53 -34.95 21.72 -21.40
N ALA A 54 -35.90 22.59 -21.04
CA ALA A 54 -35.79 23.39 -19.82
C ALA A 54 -35.77 22.51 -18.56
N MET A 55 -36.62 21.48 -18.50
CA MET A 55 -36.62 20.52 -17.40
C MET A 55 -35.32 19.73 -17.33
N LEU A 56 -34.79 19.25 -18.47
CA LEU A 56 -33.50 18.57 -18.53
C LEU A 56 -32.37 19.48 -18.01
N ARG A 57 -32.35 20.75 -18.44
CA ARG A 57 -31.36 21.74 -18.01
C ARG A 57 -31.46 22.02 -16.51
N LEU A 58 -32.69 22.13 -15.98
CA LEU A 58 -32.93 22.27 -14.54
C LEU A 58 -32.42 21.05 -13.77
N THR A 59 -32.69 19.84 -14.26
CA THR A 59 -32.20 18.60 -13.64
C THR A 59 -30.68 18.57 -13.60
N VAL A 60 -30.01 18.90 -14.71
CA VAL A 60 -28.54 18.99 -14.75
C VAL A 60 -28.02 20.04 -13.77
N ALA A 61 -28.62 21.23 -13.71
CA ALA A 61 -28.22 22.27 -12.77
C ALA A 61 -28.36 21.83 -11.30
N VAL A 62 -29.46 21.17 -10.95
CA VAL A 62 -29.67 20.63 -9.59
C VAL A 62 -28.69 19.51 -9.27
N LEU A 63 -28.44 18.59 -10.21
CA LEU A 63 -27.45 17.54 -10.05
C LEU A 63 -26.03 18.11 -9.88
N LEU A 64 -25.67 19.15 -10.64
CA LEU A 64 -24.38 19.84 -10.51
C LEU A 64 -24.26 20.55 -9.16
N ILE A 65 -25.33 21.17 -8.64
CA ILE A 65 -25.33 21.73 -7.29
C ILE A 65 -25.08 20.61 -6.28
N TYR A 66 -25.86 19.53 -6.31
CA TYR A 66 -25.74 18.45 -5.33
C TYR A 66 -24.39 17.73 -5.40
N ALA A 67 -24.03 17.21 -6.58
CA ALA A 67 -22.79 16.48 -6.79
C ALA A 67 -21.56 17.37 -6.58
N GLY A 68 -21.60 18.63 -7.05
CA GLY A 68 -20.52 19.60 -6.82
C GLY A 68 -20.35 19.93 -5.34
N SER A 69 -21.45 20.09 -4.59
CA SER A 69 -21.39 20.32 -3.14
C SER A 69 -20.74 19.14 -2.42
N LYS A 70 -21.21 17.93 -2.71
CA LYS A 70 -20.73 16.70 -2.10
C LYS A 70 -19.26 16.45 -2.44
N TRP A 71 -18.87 16.69 -3.67
CA TRP A 71 -17.49 16.57 -4.12
C TRP A 71 -16.57 17.58 -3.41
N LEU A 72 -16.99 18.85 -3.30
CA LEU A 72 -16.23 19.87 -2.55
C LEU A 72 -16.09 19.50 -1.07
N ALA A 73 -17.16 19.00 -0.44
CA ALA A 73 -17.14 18.61 0.98
C ALA A 73 -16.23 17.40 1.26
N ASN A 74 -15.94 16.57 0.26
CA ASN A 74 -15.10 15.37 0.41
C ASN A 74 -13.64 15.58 -0.04
N THR A 75 -13.30 16.75 -0.57
CA THR A 75 -11.95 17.03 -1.06
C THR A 75 -11.08 17.58 0.08
N SER A 76 -10.01 16.85 0.43
CA SER A 76 -9.09 17.22 1.51
C SER A 76 -7.90 18.10 1.06
N SER A 77 -7.61 18.17 -0.24
CA SER A 77 -6.49 18.96 -0.77
C SER A 77 -6.96 20.26 -1.45
N LEU A 78 -6.44 21.40 -0.97
CA LEU A 78 -6.73 22.73 -1.51
C LEU A 78 -6.30 22.88 -2.99
N GLU A 79 -5.23 22.20 -3.40
CA GLU A 79 -4.72 22.22 -4.79
C GLU A 79 -5.74 21.66 -5.78
N SER A 80 -6.36 20.52 -5.44
CA SER A 80 -7.40 19.90 -6.26
C SER A 80 -8.65 20.79 -6.37
N VAL A 81 -8.95 21.60 -5.36
CA VAL A 81 -10.10 22.53 -5.40
C VAL A 81 -9.83 23.67 -6.40
N VAL A 82 -8.62 24.22 -6.41
CA VAL A 82 -8.26 25.34 -7.31
C VAL A 82 -8.20 24.88 -8.77
N LEU A 83 -7.57 23.72 -9.04
CA LEU A 83 -7.43 23.18 -10.40
C LEU A 83 -8.79 22.85 -11.03
N ASN A 84 -9.70 22.24 -10.25
CA ASN A 84 -11.04 21.90 -10.74
C ASN A 84 -11.95 23.13 -10.88
N SER A 85 -11.76 24.16 -10.05
CA SER A 85 -12.45 25.44 -10.21
C SER A 85 -12.03 26.14 -11.51
N ALA A 86 -10.77 26.03 -11.92
CA ALA A 86 -10.30 26.55 -13.21
C ALA A 86 -10.93 25.82 -14.39
N ALA A 87 -11.09 24.49 -14.33
CA ALA A 87 -11.78 23.71 -15.36
C ALA A 87 -13.28 24.08 -15.47
N LEU A 88 -13.92 24.46 -14.35
CA LEU A 88 -15.31 24.93 -14.34
C LEU A 88 -15.47 26.27 -15.09
N ILE A 89 -14.44 27.12 -15.09
CA ILE A 89 -14.43 28.39 -15.85
C ILE A 89 -14.40 28.11 -17.37
N CYS A 90 -13.78 27.01 -17.79
CA CYS A 90 -13.81 26.56 -19.19
C CYS A 90 -15.22 26.15 -19.65
N MET A 91 -16.19 25.93 -18.76
CA MET A 91 -17.56 25.58 -19.18
C MET A 91 -18.36 26.71 -19.84
N LYS A 92 -17.83 27.95 -19.94
CA LYS A 92 -18.37 29.00 -20.82
C LYS A 92 -18.21 28.70 -22.34
N ILE A 93 -17.69 27.52 -22.68
CA ILE A 93 -17.57 27.01 -24.05
C ILE A 93 -18.94 26.87 -24.73
N ASP A 94 -20.04 26.70 -23.99
CA ASP A 94 -21.39 26.60 -24.55
C ASP A 94 -21.79 27.82 -25.41
N GLY A 95 -21.44 29.03 -24.98
CA GLY A 95 -21.62 30.26 -25.77
C GLY A 95 -20.80 30.27 -27.06
N LEU A 96 -19.57 29.75 -27.00
CA LEU A 96 -18.69 29.63 -28.18
C LEU A 96 -19.17 28.53 -29.13
N LEU A 97 -19.67 27.41 -28.61
CA LEU A 97 -20.26 26.33 -29.40
C LEU A 97 -21.52 26.80 -30.11
N PHE A 98 -22.37 27.61 -29.46
CA PHE A 98 -23.52 28.20 -30.13
C PHE A 98 -23.09 29.13 -31.27
N GLN A 99 -22.14 30.04 -31.02
CA GLN A 99 -21.63 30.97 -32.03
C GLN A 99 -20.97 30.26 -33.23
N THR A 100 -20.35 29.10 -33.01
CA THR A 100 -19.64 28.35 -34.05
C THR A 100 -20.54 27.35 -34.80
N LEU A 101 -21.47 26.70 -34.11
CA LEU A 101 -22.28 25.60 -34.68
C LEU A 101 -23.66 26.05 -35.15
N ALA A 102 -24.21 27.16 -34.64
CA ALA A 102 -25.50 27.64 -35.09
C ALA A 102 -25.42 28.20 -36.52
N PRO A 103 -26.30 27.79 -37.46
CA PRO A 103 -26.33 28.36 -38.80
C PRO A 103 -26.54 29.89 -38.76
N ILE A 104 -25.83 30.62 -39.63
CA ILE A 104 -25.91 32.10 -39.73
C ILE A 104 -27.36 32.63 -39.78
N PRO A 105 -28.31 32.03 -40.54
CA PRO A 105 -29.69 32.50 -40.54
C PRO A 105 -30.39 32.36 -39.18
N ALA A 106 -30.05 31.33 -38.39
CA ALA A 106 -30.59 31.13 -37.04
C ALA A 106 -29.99 32.15 -36.06
N GLN A 107 -28.72 32.50 -36.21
CA GLN A 107 -28.09 33.58 -35.43
C GLN A 107 -28.76 34.92 -35.71
N HIS A 108 -28.91 35.30 -36.99
CA HIS A 108 -29.61 36.53 -37.38
C HIS A 108 -31.08 36.53 -36.97
N LEU A 109 -31.76 35.37 -37.01
CA LEU A 109 -33.13 35.28 -36.50
C LEU A 109 -33.16 35.53 -34.99
N LEU A 110 -32.24 34.94 -34.22
CA LEU A 110 -32.16 35.12 -32.77
C LEU A 110 -31.83 36.57 -32.38
N GLU A 111 -30.93 37.22 -33.13
CA GLU A 111 -30.55 38.64 -32.93
C GLU A 111 -31.71 39.60 -33.21
N ASN A 112 -32.55 39.29 -34.20
CA ASN A 112 -33.68 40.14 -34.62
C ASN A 112 -35.01 39.78 -33.95
N LEU A 113 -35.05 38.72 -33.13
CA LEU A 113 -36.22 38.34 -32.35
C LEU A 113 -36.36 39.27 -31.15
N ARG A 114 -37.55 39.87 -30.99
CA ARG A 114 -37.84 40.66 -29.80
C ARG A 114 -37.76 39.79 -28.53
N PRO A 115 -37.28 40.35 -27.40
CA PRO A 115 -37.27 39.64 -26.12
C PRO A 115 -38.67 39.12 -25.78
N LEU A 116 -38.74 37.85 -25.37
CA LEU A 116 -39.99 37.24 -24.93
C LEU A 116 -40.62 38.06 -23.79
N PRO A 117 -41.91 38.40 -23.87
CA PRO A 117 -42.57 39.18 -22.83
C PRO A 117 -42.62 38.35 -21.55
N LEU A 118 -41.72 38.67 -20.62
CA LEU A 118 -41.73 38.09 -19.28
C LEU A 118 -42.83 38.76 -18.45
N PRO A 119 -43.59 37.99 -17.64
CA PRO A 119 -44.53 38.59 -16.70
C PRO A 119 -43.79 39.60 -15.81
N ARG A 120 -44.39 40.79 -15.61
CA ARG A 120 -43.79 41.87 -14.83
C ARG A 120 -43.24 41.33 -13.51
N ARG A 121 -41.94 41.54 -13.28
CA ARG A 121 -41.27 41.12 -12.05
C ARG A 121 -41.95 41.82 -10.87
N LYS A 122 -42.29 41.05 -9.83
CA LYS A 122 -42.82 41.62 -8.59
C LYS A 122 -41.66 42.35 -7.90
N VAL A 123 -41.82 43.65 -7.69
CA VAL A 123 -40.93 44.47 -6.87
C VAL A 123 -41.63 44.66 -5.54
N PHE A 124 -40.98 44.29 -4.44
CA PHE A 124 -41.50 44.47 -3.09
C PHE A 124 -40.64 45.52 -2.39
N LYS A 125 -41.23 46.68 -2.06
CA LYS A 125 -40.54 47.80 -1.38
C LYS A 125 -39.19 48.19 -2.01
N GLY A 126 -39.13 48.24 -3.35
CA GLY A 126 -37.91 48.59 -4.08
C GLY A 126 -36.90 47.45 -4.27
N ALA A 127 -37.07 46.31 -3.59
CA ALA A 127 -36.27 45.12 -3.83
C ALA A 127 -36.94 44.18 -4.85
N GLY A 128 -36.17 43.67 -5.80
CA GLY A 128 -36.63 42.60 -6.68
C GLY A 128 -36.78 41.31 -5.88
N VAL A 129 -37.97 40.70 -5.91
CA VAL A 129 -38.25 39.43 -5.20
C VAL A 129 -37.22 38.35 -5.57
N ASN A 130 -36.72 38.37 -6.80
CA ASN A 130 -35.74 37.42 -7.32
C ASN A 130 -34.39 37.50 -6.59
N SER A 131 -33.91 38.71 -6.29
CA SER A 131 -32.62 38.89 -5.61
C SER A 131 -32.72 38.35 -4.18
N VAL A 132 -33.84 38.60 -3.51
CA VAL A 132 -34.11 38.09 -2.16
C VAL A 132 -34.26 36.58 -2.19
N SER A 133 -35.05 36.01 -3.11
CA SER A 133 -35.20 34.55 -3.22
C SER A 133 -33.88 33.86 -3.57
N THR A 134 -33.03 34.51 -4.37
CA THR A 134 -31.69 34.01 -4.70
C THR A 134 -30.82 33.94 -3.46
N LEU A 135 -30.75 35.03 -2.70
CA LEU A 135 -29.97 35.07 -1.48
C LEU A 135 -30.45 34.02 -0.47
N VAL A 136 -31.76 33.96 -0.23
CA VAL A 136 -32.35 32.98 0.70
C VAL A 136 -32.09 31.54 0.23
N GLY A 137 -32.26 31.25 -1.06
CA GLY A 137 -31.98 29.93 -1.62
C GLY A 137 -30.52 29.53 -1.50
N MET A 138 -29.59 30.46 -1.74
CA MET A 138 -28.15 30.21 -1.56
C MET A 138 -27.80 29.92 -0.11
N VAL A 139 -28.33 30.70 0.85
CA VAL A 139 -28.12 30.46 2.28
C VAL A 139 -28.69 29.09 2.67
N ALA A 140 -29.92 28.78 2.25
CA ALA A 140 -30.55 27.50 2.56
C ALA A 140 -29.75 26.29 2.04
N VAL A 141 -29.25 26.34 0.80
CA VAL A 141 -28.41 25.27 0.23
C VAL A 141 -27.07 25.18 0.97
N ALA A 142 -26.42 26.31 1.26
CA ALA A 142 -25.15 26.31 2.00
C ALA A 142 -25.32 25.74 3.42
N THR A 143 -26.38 26.13 4.11
CA THR A 143 -26.71 25.58 5.43
C THR A 143 -27.00 24.09 5.37
N LEU A 144 -27.76 23.62 4.37
CA LEU A 144 -28.02 22.20 4.19
C LEU A 144 -26.70 21.42 4.01
N VAL A 145 -25.87 21.82 3.05
CA VAL A 145 -24.56 21.18 2.76
C VAL A 145 -23.64 21.21 3.98
N TYR A 146 -23.64 22.31 4.74
CA TYR A 146 -22.84 22.41 5.95
C TYR A 146 -23.22 21.33 6.97
N PHE A 147 -24.51 21.14 7.24
CA PHE A 147 -24.97 20.18 8.22
C PHE A 147 -24.94 18.73 7.72
N THR A 148 -25.18 18.48 6.42
CA THR A 148 -25.23 17.11 5.87
C THR A 148 -23.89 16.53 5.50
N ASP A 149 -22.94 17.36 5.03
CA ASP A 149 -21.69 16.86 4.47
C ASP A 149 -20.46 17.43 5.19
N VAL A 150 -20.41 18.75 5.43
CA VAL A 150 -19.19 19.39 5.98
C VAL A 150 -18.98 19.04 7.46
N LEU A 151 -20.00 19.18 8.29
CA LEU A 151 -19.90 18.90 9.73
C LEU A 151 -19.50 17.44 10.03
N PRO A 152 -20.16 16.40 9.48
CA PRO A 152 -19.76 15.02 9.74
C PRO A 152 -18.36 14.70 9.21
N ASN A 153 -17.97 15.24 8.05
CA ASN A 153 -16.61 15.05 7.54
C ASN A 153 -15.56 15.72 8.43
N THR A 154 -15.87 16.89 8.99
CA THR A 154 -14.98 17.58 9.94
C THR A 154 -14.83 16.76 11.22
N GLN A 155 -15.92 16.19 11.73
CA GLN A 155 -15.88 15.28 12.88
C GLN A 155 -15.08 14.02 12.59
N LEU A 156 -15.24 13.44 11.40
CA LEU A 156 -14.45 12.29 10.95
C LEU A 156 -12.97 12.63 10.84
N MET A 157 -12.61 13.79 10.29
CA MET A 157 -11.22 14.24 10.23
C MET A 157 -10.63 14.48 11.62
N HIS A 158 -11.42 15.02 12.55
CA HIS A 158 -10.98 15.14 13.94
C HIS A 158 -10.81 13.78 14.61
N SER A 159 -11.74 12.84 14.40
CA SER A 159 -11.63 11.48 14.94
C SER A 159 -10.42 10.77 14.36
N VAL A 160 -10.16 10.86 13.06
CA VAL A 160 -8.97 10.27 12.43
C VAL A 160 -7.71 10.94 12.97
N ASN A 161 -7.69 12.27 13.13
CA ASN A 161 -6.57 12.97 13.74
C ASN A 161 -6.37 12.57 15.21
N GLU A 162 -7.43 12.33 15.97
CA GLU A 162 -7.35 11.86 17.36
C GLU A 162 -6.93 10.38 17.42
N THR A 163 -7.33 9.55 16.47
CA THR A 163 -6.88 8.15 16.38
C THR A 163 -5.42 8.05 15.95
N LEU A 164 -4.96 8.92 15.04
CA LEU A 164 -3.59 8.89 14.53
C LEU A 164 -2.59 9.66 15.40
N CYS A 165 -3.04 10.77 16.01
CA CYS A 165 -2.18 11.71 16.73
C CYS A 165 -2.60 11.89 18.20
N GLY A 166 -3.68 11.25 18.65
CA GLY A 166 -4.02 11.16 20.08
C GLY A 166 -3.27 10.04 20.78
N GLY A 167 -3.48 9.90 22.09
CA GLY A 167 -2.74 8.98 22.96
C GLY A 167 -1.28 9.36 23.16
N ASP A 168 -0.46 8.39 23.57
CA ASP A 168 0.97 8.65 23.77
C ASP A 168 1.72 8.65 22.43
N THR A 169 2.15 9.83 21.98
CA THR A 169 3.00 10.02 20.79
C THR A 169 4.50 9.96 21.14
N SER A 170 4.81 9.69 22.40
CA SER A 170 6.16 9.70 22.96
C SER A 170 6.79 8.32 22.80
N PHE A 171 6.90 7.82 21.58
CA PHE A 171 7.58 6.55 21.31
C PHE A 171 8.29 6.56 19.95
N VAL A 172 9.33 5.73 19.83
CA VAL A 172 9.97 5.41 18.57
C VAL A 172 9.74 3.94 18.26
N VAL A 173 9.45 3.68 16.99
CA VAL A 173 9.46 2.33 16.43
C VAL A 173 10.71 2.17 15.60
N PHE A 174 11.37 1.04 15.75
CA PHE A 174 12.48 0.65 14.90
C PHE A 174 12.18 -0.70 14.27
N ASP A 175 12.32 -0.76 12.96
CA ASP A 175 12.26 -2.00 12.20
C ASP A 175 13.68 -2.47 11.91
N HIS A 176 14.01 -3.70 12.32
CA HIS A 176 15.33 -4.27 12.06
C HIS A 176 15.57 -4.43 10.55
N PRO A 177 16.61 -3.84 9.95
CA PRO A 177 16.74 -3.72 8.50
C PRO A 177 16.91 -5.06 7.77
N GLN A 178 17.49 -6.08 8.44
CA GLN A 178 17.69 -7.41 7.84
C GLN A 178 16.49 -8.33 8.06
N LEU A 179 15.75 -8.12 9.14
CA LEU A 179 14.65 -9.00 9.49
C LEU A 179 13.34 -8.42 8.97
N GLY A 180 13.18 -7.09 8.89
CA GLY A 180 12.02 -6.43 8.30
C GLY A 180 10.73 -6.51 9.11
N TYR A 181 10.67 -7.38 10.13
CA TYR A 181 9.48 -7.61 10.96
C TYR A 181 9.72 -7.56 12.47
N TYR A 182 10.98 -7.43 12.92
CA TYR A 182 11.28 -7.11 14.31
C TYR A 182 11.09 -5.61 14.52
N SER A 183 9.86 -5.23 14.86
CA SER A 183 9.55 -3.89 15.34
C SER A 183 9.74 -3.85 16.86
N TRP A 184 10.76 -3.12 17.30
CA TRP A 184 10.88 -2.73 18.70
C TRP A 184 10.32 -1.35 18.88
N ALA A 185 9.58 -1.16 19.96
CA ALA A 185 9.16 0.16 20.38
C ALA A 185 9.76 0.50 21.74
N ALA A 186 10.14 1.77 21.90
CA ALA A 186 10.51 2.32 23.19
C ALA A 186 9.85 3.67 23.36
N GLY A 187 9.40 3.95 24.58
CA GLY A 187 8.94 5.30 24.95
C GLY A 187 10.09 6.30 24.79
N THR A 188 9.90 7.31 23.96
CA THR A 188 10.79 8.46 23.83
C THR A 188 10.07 9.65 24.39
N GLY A 189 10.63 10.35 25.39
CA GLY A 189 10.10 11.64 25.81
C GLY A 189 9.71 12.55 24.62
N PRO A 190 8.76 13.47 24.80
CA PRO A 190 7.92 14.04 23.73
C PRO A 190 8.72 14.50 22.52
N ARG A 191 8.47 13.94 21.31
CA ARG A 191 9.12 14.48 20.10
C ARG A 191 8.51 14.20 18.71
N VAL A 192 8.50 15.29 17.94
CA VAL A 192 8.57 15.59 16.49
C VAL A 192 8.49 14.44 15.47
N GLU A 193 7.56 14.64 14.53
CA GLU A 193 7.01 13.76 13.49
C GLU A 193 7.96 13.25 12.41
N ALA A 194 7.78 11.97 12.04
CA ALA A 194 8.07 11.42 10.71
C ALA A 194 7.05 10.33 10.34
N THR A 195 6.67 10.32 9.06
CA THR A 195 5.52 9.63 8.41
C THR A 195 5.64 8.11 8.22
N ALA A 196 4.49 7.42 8.14
CA ALA A 196 4.34 5.97 8.33
C ALA A 196 4.02 5.10 7.08
N LYS A 197 4.37 3.80 7.19
CA LYS A 197 3.69 2.58 6.69
C LYS A 197 4.17 1.36 7.51
N TYR A 198 3.31 0.33 7.68
CA TYR A 198 3.39 -0.84 8.61
C TYR A 198 3.55 -0.51 10.11
N SER A 199 4.45 0.42 10.44
CA SER A 199 4.57 1.03 11.77
C SER A 199 3.23 1.49 12.35
N GLN A 200 2.27 1.84 11.50
CA GLN A 200 0.94 2.31 11.90
C GLN A 200 0.13 1.30 12.76
N ARG A 201 0.29 -0.01 12.56
CA ARG A 201 -0.43 -1.02 13.38
C ARG A 201 0.22 -1.20 14.76
N VAL A 202 1.55 -1.16 14.80
CA VAL A 202 2.34 -1.18 16.05
C VAL A 202 2.08 0.10 16.85
N VAL A 203 2.02 1.24 16.15
CA VAL A 203 1.63 2.55 16.68
C VAL A 203 0.24 2.52 17.31
N GLU A 204 -0.78 1.96 16.64
CA GLU A 204 -2.15 1.85 17.21
C GLU A 204 -2.19 0.99 18.50
N GLU A 205 -1.43 -0.11 18.56
CA GLU A 205 -1.35 -0.95 19.77
C GLU A 205 -0.69 -0.21 20.95
N ILE A 206 0.28 0.67 20.68
CA ILE A 206 0.99 1.44 21.70
C ILE A 206 0.20 2.68 22.13
N ILE A 207 -0.36 3.44 21.17
CA ILE A 207 -1.15 4.66 21.40
C ILE A 207 -2.36 4.39 22.31
N THR A 208 -2.99 3.22 22.17
CA THR A 208 -4.16 2.84 22.97
C THR A 208 -3.82 2.41 24.40
N ARG A 209 -2.53 2.24 24.74
CA ARG A 209 -2.08 1.76 26.04
C ARG A 209 -1.40 2.89 26.83
N ASP A 210 -2.00 3.23 27.97
CA ASP A 210 -1.42 4.14 28.96
C ASP A 210 -0.31 3.38 29.73
N LEU A 211 0.89 3.31 29.17
CA LEU A 211 2.00 2.54 29.74
C LEU A 211 2.79 3.39 30.74
N SER A 212 2.61 3.12 32.03
CA SER A 212 3.49 3.66 33.06
C SER A 212 4.85 2.93 33.05
N LEU A 213 5.91 3.57 33.56
CA LEU A 213 7.24 2.95 33.68
C LEU A 213 7.20 1.66 34.54
N ASP A 214 6.27 1.58 35.50
CA ASP A 214 6.01 0.39 36.30
C ASP A 214 5.31 -0.73 35.49
N ASP A 215 4.50 -0.38 34.49
CA ASP A 215 3.90 -1.33 33.56
C ASP A 215 4.91 -1.93 32.57
N CYS A 216 6.04 -1.26 32.33
CA CYS A 216 7.09 -1.83 31.48
C CYS A 216 7.77 -3.05 32.12
N LEU A 217 7.81 -3.09 33.45
CA LEU A 217 8.35 -4.22 34.22
C LEU A 217 7.30 -5.31 34.48
N ALA A 218 6.01 -4.97 34.35
CA ALA A 218 4.94 -5.94 34.42
C ALA A 218 4.84 -6.63 33.05
N ASP A 219 5.16 -7.92 33.02
CA ASP A 219 5.17 -8.81 31.85
C ASP A 219 3.81 -8.80 31.10
N HIS A 220 3.60 -7.81 30.23
CA HIS A 220 2.39 -7.65 29.44
C HIS A 220 2.72 -7.95 27.99
N PRO A 221 2.30 -9.11 27.45
CA PRO A 221 2.59 -9.47 26.08
C PRO A 221 1.93 -8.44 25.17
N THR A 222 2.75 -7.69 24.46
CA THR A 222 2.31 -7.01 23.25
C THR A 222 2.15 -8.07 22.19
N THR A 223 1.06 -8.00 21.44
CA THR A 223 0.67 -9.07 20.51
C THR A 223 1.46 -9.02 19.21
N GLN A 224 2.02 -7.85 18.85
CA GLN A 224 2.65 -7.62 17.55
C GLN A 224 4.04 -6.97 17.61
N SER A 225 4.58 -6.67 18.79
CA SER A 225 5.91 -6.04 18.90
C SER A 225 6.64 -6.49 20.15
N HIS A 226 7.92 -6.12 20.25
CA HIS A 226 8.69 -6.27 21.49
C HIS A 226 8.92 -4.88 22.08
N PHE A 227 8.36 -4.62 23.26
CA PHE A 227 8.55 -3.34 23.94
C PHE A 227 9.87 -3.34 24.73
N GLN A 228 10.70 -2.32 24.51
CA GLN A 228 11.94 -2.11 25.25
C GLN A 228 11.77 -0.95 26.23
N CYS A 229 12.03 -1.19 27.51
CA CYS A 229 11.79 -0.19 28.56
C CYS A 229 12.67 1.05 28.48
N THR A 230 13.82 0.97 27.81
CA THR A 230 14.74 2.09 27.66
C THR A 230 15.16 2.23 26.21
N PHE A 231 15.38 3.47 25.80
CA PHE A 231 15.96 3.78 24.49
C PHE A 231 17.36 3.18 24.34
N ASP A 232 18.13 3.03 25.42
CA ASP A 232 19.45 2.39 25.37
C ASP A 232 19.36 0.89 25.09
N ASN A 233 18.40 0.15 25.69
CA ASN A 233 18.16 -1.25 25.36
C ASN A 233 17.68 -1.40 23.93
N LEU A 234 16.77 -0.52 23.49
CA LEU A 234 16.35 -0.47 22.09
C LEU A 234 17.56 -0.26 21.18
N ARG A 235 18.41 0.71 21.48
CA ARG A 235 19.61 1.02 20.71
C ARG A 235 20.61 -0.13 20.69
N GLU A 236 20.77 -0.84 21.80
CA GLU A 236 21.59 -2.06 21.86
C GLU A 236 21.03 -3.14 20.93
N LYS A 237 19.71 -3.38 20.97
CA LYS A 237 19.03 -4.33 20.08
C LYS A 237 19.08 -3.92 18.61
N MET A 238 19.00 -2.62 18.32
CA MET A 238 19.16 -2.05 16.98
C MET A 238 20.55 -2.29 16.38
N GLN A 239 21.56 -2.51 17.22
CA GLN A 239 22.93 -2.74 16.78
C GLN A 239 23.25 -4.23 16.57
N LEU A 240 22.39 -5.13 17.08
CA LEU A 240 22.55 -6.55 16.84
C LEU A 240 22.24 -6.87 15.37
N THR A 241 23.03 -7.76 14.80
CA THR A 241 22.78 -8.37 13.49
C THR A 241 21.75 -9.50 13.60
N ALA A 242 21.14 -9.91 12.48
CA ALA A 242 20.26 -11.07 12.43
C ALA A 242 20.92 -12.34 13.01
N ASP A 243 22.20 -12.54 12.73
CA ASP A 243 22.99 -13.67 13.25
C ASP A 243 23.19 -13.59 14.77
N GLU A 244 23.42 -12.40 15.32
CA GLU A 244 23.54 -12.21 16.78
C GLU A 244 22.20 -12.47 17.47
N ILE A 245 21.08 -12.04 16.89
CA ILE A 245 19.74 -12.35 17.38
C ILE A 245 19.48 -13.86 17.32
N ALA A 246 19.73 -14.48 16.17
CA ALA A 246 19.62 -15.93 15.97
C ALA A 246 20.50 -16.71 16.94
N SER A 247 21.68 -16.19 17.31
CA SER A 247 22.58 -16.85 18.26
C SER A 247 22.00 -16.99 19.68
N THR A 248 21.01 -16.16 20.04
CA THR A 248 20.28 -16.27 21.31
C THR A 248 19.20 -17.36 21.28
N MET A 249 18.86 -17.88 20.10
CA MET A 249 17.88 -18.93 19.92
C MET A 249 18.49 -20.33 20.11
N THR A 250 17.63 -21.27 20.50
CA THR A 250 17.99 -22.70 20.60
C THR A 250 17.81 -23.38 19.25
N CYS A 251 18.62 -24.39 18.97
CA CYS A 251 18.49 -25.19 17.75
C CYS A 251 17.38 -26.25 17.86
N ILE A 252 16.14 -25.80 18.05
CA ILE A 252 14.95 -26.65 18.14
C ILE A 252 13.84 -25.91 17.42
N ASP A 253 13.10 -26.63 16.57
CA ASP A 253 11.89 -26.12 15.94
C ASP A 253 10.89 -25.70 17.01
N GLN A 254 10.46 -24.45 16.94
CA GLN A 254 9.45 -23.89 17.81
C GLN A 254 8.08 -24.47 17.45
N ASP A 255 7.28 -24.73 18.46
CA ASP A 255 5.89 -25.12 18.25
C ASP A 255 5.09 -23.88 17.83
N LEU A 256 4.85 -23.75 16.52
CA LEU A 256 4.07 -22.64 15.95
C LEU A 256 2.57 -22.74 16.28
N THR A 257 2.12 -23.85 16.90
CA THR A 257 0.72 -24.05 17.30
C THR A 257 0.44 -23.57 18.72
N ASP A 258 1.46 -23.49 19.58
CA ASP A 258 1.34 -23.13 21.00
C ASP A 258 1.88 -21.70 21.25
N LEU A 259 1.05 -20.71 20.96
CA LEU A 259 1.36 -19.31 21.31
C LEU A 259 1.37 -19.05 22.82
N ASP A 260 0.60 -19.83 23.59
CA ASP A 260 0.40 -19.60 25.02
C ASP A 260 1.64 -20.05 25.83
N GLY A 261 2.37 -21.05 25.32
CA GLY A 261 3.63 -21.53 25.91
C GLY A 261 4.80 -20.55 25.82
N TYR A 262 4.73 -19.56 24.92
CA TYR A 262 5.81 -18.59 24.66
C TYR A 262 5.28 -17.16 24.51
N PRO A 263 4.83 -16.50 25.58
CA PRO A 263 4.28 -15.14 25.52
C PRO A 263 5.24 -14.15 24.85
N ASN A 264 6.55 -14.35 25.06
CA ASN A 264 7.62 -13.52 24.51
C ASN A 264 8.00 -13.83 23.04
N ARG A 265 7.34 -14.77 22.36
CA ARG A 265 7.60 -15.09 20.93
C ARG A 265 6.35 -15.05 20.06
N SER A 266 5.22 -14.65 20.64
CA SER A 266 3.95 -14.53 19.95
C SER A 266 3.96 -13.53 18.77
N PRO A 267 4.69 -12.40 18.80
CA PRO A 267 4.74 -11.48 17.67
C PRO A 267 5.37 -12.08 16.42
N GLU A 268 6.50 -12.79 16.59
CA GLU A 268 7.24 -13.41 15.50
C GLU A 268 6.43 -14.50 14.80
N ILE A 269 5.83 -15.39 15.60
CA ILE A 269 4.99 -16.47 15.07
C ILE A 269 3.77 -15.87 14.37
N THR A 270 3.12 -14.87 14.96
CA THR A 270 1.96 -14.21 14.36
C THR A 270 2.31 -13.53 13.04
N TRP A 271 3.46 -12.84 12.97
CA TRP A 271 3.91 -12.24 11.72
C TRP A 271 4.16 -13.30 10.64
N LEU A 272 4.93 -14.34 10.96
CA LEU A 272 5.25 -15.44 10.03
C LEU A 272 3.97 -16.04 9.44
N LEU A 273 2.97 -16.31 10.27
CA LEU A 273 1.71 -16.90 9.82
C LEU A 273 0.85 -15.94 8.98
N ASN A 274 0.94 -14.62 9.22
CA ASN A 274 0.24 -13.63 8.40
C ASN A 274 0.90 -13.40 7.03
N THR A 275 2.22 -13.62 6.92
CA THR A 275 2.97 -13.43 5.67
C THR A 275 2.74 -14.58 4.69
N HIS A 276 2.43 -15.79 5.19
CA HIS A 276 2.26 -17.00 4.38
C HIS A 276 0.77 -17.34 4.17
N PRO A 277 0.17 -17.03 3.00
CA PRO A 277 -1.25 -17.23 2.75
C PRO A 277 -1.66 -18.70 2.90
N GLY A 278 -2.67 -18.97 3.72
CA GLY A 278 -3.14 -20.33 4.00
C GLY A 278 -2.57 -20.91 5.30
N SER A 279 -1.61 -20.25 5.92
CA SER A 279 -1.20 -20.55 7.29
C SER A 279 -2.27 -20.05 8.26
N THR A 280 -2.74 -20.93 9.13
CA THR A 280 -3.67 -20.58 10.21
C THR A 280 -3.04 -20.77 11.58
N LEU A 281 -3.33 -19.83 12.47
CA LEU A 281 -2.89 -19.87 13.86
C LEU A 281 -3.40 -21.14 14.55
N GLY A 282 -2.50 -21.87 15.21
CA GLY A 282 -2.83 -23.11 15.93
C GLY A 282 -2.84 -24.39 15.09
N THR A 283 -2.61 -24.32 13.77
CA THR A 283 -2.54 -25.52 12.91
C THR A 283 -1.27 -25.62 12.09
N THR A 284 -0.58 -24.51 11.88
CA THR A 284 0.61 -24.45 11.04
C THR A 284 1.81 -24.92 11.87
N THR A 285 2.61 -25.81 11.30
CA THR A 285 3.84 -26.33 11.89
C THR A 285 5.04 -25.91 11.06
N CYS A 286 6.25 -26.05 11.61
CA CYS A 286 7.47 -25.82 10.84
C CYS A 286 7.52 -26.66 9.55
N ALA A 287 6.98 -27.87 9.56
CA ALA A 287 6.95 -28.75 8.39
C ALA A 287 6.10 -28.19 7.25
N ASP A 288 5.00 -27.49 7.56
CA ASP A 288 4.12 -26.87 6.57
C ASP A 288 4.80 -25.70 5.86
N LEU A 289 5.75 -25.05 6.53
CA LEU A 289 6.50 -23.90 6.02
C LEU A 289 7.84 -24.31 5.39
N LYS A 290 8.17 -25.60 5.31
CA LYS A 290 9.47 -26.08 4.83
C LYS A 290 9.87 -25.56 3.45
N GLU A 291 8.89 -25.40 2.55
CA GLU A 291 9.15 -24.91 1.18
C GLU A 291 9.63 -23.44 1.15
N HIS A 292 9.33 -22.66 2.18
CA HIS A 292 9.72 -21.27 2.35
C HIS A 292 11.09 -21.09 3.00
N CYS A 293 11.69 -22.14 3.56
CA CYS A 293 13.03 -22.08 4.16
C CYS A 293 14.13 -21.63 3.17
N ASP A 294 13.86 -21.76 1.86
CA ASP A 294 14.75 -21.43 0.76
C ASP A 294 14.64 -19.97 0.30
N ASP A 295 13.65 -19.24 0.81
CA ASP A 295 13.43 -17.85 0.46
C ASP A 295 14.44 -16.95 1.20
N LEU A 296 14.92 -15.93 0.49
CA LEU A 296 15.97 -15.04 0.97
C LEU A 296 15.57 -14.29 2.25
N GLU A 297 14.31 -13.86 2.30
CA GLU A 297 13.77 -12.97 3.34
C GLU A 297 13.22 -13.74 4.55
N GLU A 298 13.25 -15.08 4.52
CA GLU A 298 12.69 -15.95 5.55
C GLU A 298 13.70 -16.28 6.66
N ASP A 299 14.48 -15.29 7.10
CA ASP A 299 15.41 -15.42 8.25
C ASP A 299 14.66 -15.80 9.53
N LEU A 300 13.42 -15.30 9.70
CA LEU A 300 12.60 -15.65 10.86
C LEU A 300 12.28 -17.13 10.91
N LEU A 301 11.89 -17.65 9.75
CA LEU A 301 11.51 -19.04 9.63
C LEU A 301 12.70 -19.92 9.96
N ARG A 302 13.92 -19.55 9.54
CA ARG A 302 15.15 -20.24 9.92
C ARG A 302 15.47 -20.13 11.42
N MET A 303 15.15 -19.00 12.06
CA MET A 303 15.31 -18.82 13.51
C MET A 303 14.30 -19.65 14.32
N LEU A 304 13.05 -19.72 13.88
CA LEU A 304 11.97 -20.44 14.56
C LEU A 304 11.93 -21.93 14.22
N CYS A 305 12.32 -22.30 13.01
CA CYS A 305 12.28 -23.68 12.50
C CYS A 305 13.66 -24.15 12.00
N PRO A 306 14.72 -24.04 12.83
CA PRO A 306 16.08 -24.29 12.37
C PRO A 306 16.33 -25.73 11.92
N LEU A 307 15.67 -26.73 12.54
CA LEU A 307 15.84 -28.13 12.15
C LEU A 307 15.12 -28.41 10.83
N THR A 308 13.87 -27.97 10.70
CA THR A 308 13.10 -28.14 9.46
C THR A 308 13.76 -27.46 8.26
N CYS A 309 14.33 -26.26 8.46
CA CYS A 309 15.03 -25.54 7.41
C CYS A 309 16.43 -26.07 7.08
N GLY A 310 17.00 -26.94 7.93
CA GLY A 310 18.29 -27.59 7.72
C GLY A 310 19.50 -26.87 8.34
N CYS A 311 19.30 -25.94 9.27
CA CYS A 311 20.38 -25.25 9.98
C CYS A 311 21.28 -26.18 10.82
N ALA A 312 20.78 -27.36 11.19
CA ALA A 312 21.52 -28.37 11.94
C ALA A 312 22.25 -29.40 11.06
N SER A 313 22.34 -29.18 9.75
CA SER A 313 23.12 -30.02 8.84
C SER A 313 24.10 -29.19 8.02
N ALA A 314 25.34 -29.67 7.91
CA ALA A 314 26.40 -29.02 7.14
C ALA A 314 26.22 -29.20 5.62
N THR A 315 25.45 -30.20 5.22
CA THR A 315 25.14 -30.55 3.82
C THR A 315 23.66 -30.32 3.51
N SER A 316 22.96 -29.41 4.18
CA SER A 316 21.52 -29.20 3.99
C SER A 316 21.12 -28.50 2.68
N GLY A 317 22.08 -28.01 1.91
CA GLY A 317 21.81 -27.28 0.68
C GLY A 317 21.32 -25.85 0.88
N LEU A 318 21.23 -25.37 2.12
CA LEU A 318 20.78 -24.03 2.42
C LEU A 318 21.85 -23.01 2.02
N ILE A 319 21.54 -22.15 1.05
CA ILE A 319 22.48 -21.13 0.59
C ILE A 319 22.55 -19.95 1.53
N THR A 320 21.48 -19.60 2.24
CA THR A 320 21.47 -18.46 3.16
C THR A 320 21.40 -18.97 4.59
N PRO A 321 22.54 -19.14 5.28
CA PRO A 321 22.55 -19.55 6.68
C PRO A 321 22.12 -18.43 7.63
N GLN A 322 21.79 -17.23 7.13
CA GLN A 322 21.28 -16.13 7.95
C GLN A 322 19.98 -16.57 8.62
N GLY A 323 19.84 -16.19 9.89
CA GLY A 323 18.75 -16.65 10.74
C GLY A 323 18.95 -18.07 11.31
N CYS A 324 19.96 -18.84 10.90
CA CYS A 324 20.27 -20.09 11.58
C CYS A 324 20.96 -19.84 12.93
N PRO A 325 20.46 -20.40 14.05
CA PRO A 325 21.10 -20.25 15.34
C PRO A 325 22.51 -20.86 15.36
N GLU A 326 23.51 -20.12 15.86
CA GLU A 326 24.87 -20.66 16.04
C GLU A 326 24.91 -21.89 16.98
N THR A 327 23.90 -22.04 17.84
CA THR A 327 23.72 -23.23 18.67
C THR A 327 23.51 -24.50 17.83
N CYS A 328 23.01 -24.40 16.59
CA CYS A 328 22.84 -25.55 15.69
C CYS A 328 24.15 -26.20 15.30
N LYS A 329 25.18 -25.39 15.01
CA LYS A 329 26.53 -25.88 14.68
C LYS A 329 27.18 -26.58 15.88
N ARG A 330 26.71 -26.33 17.11
CA ARG A 330 27.22 -26.96 18.34
C ARG A 330 26.49 -28.25 18.69
N THR A 331 25.45 -28.62 17.96
CA THR A 331 24.71 -29.86 18.24
C THR A 331 25.58 -31.10 17.96
N PRO A 332 25.43 -32.20 18.73
CA PRO A 332 26.17 -33.43 18.48
C PRO A 332 25.94 -34.01 17.07
N ALA A 333 24.73 -33.84 16.52
CA ALA A 333 24.38 -34.32 15.19
C ALA A 333 25.18 -33.59 14.10
N TYR A 334 25.18 -32.26 14.12
CA TYR A 334 25.98 -31.45 13.18
C TYR A 334 27.47 -31.77 13.28
N GLN A 335 28.00 -31.83 14.51
CA GLN A 335 29.40 -32.15 14.74
C GLN A 335 29.76 -33.54 14.19
N LEU A 336 28.93 -34.54 14.44
CA LEU A 336 29.15 -35.90 13.95
C LEU A 336 29.10 -35.98 12.42
N GLU A 337 28.16 -35.27 11.78
CA GLU A 337 28.08 -35.16 10.32
C GLU A 337 29.38 -34.58 9.76
N VAL A 338 29.78 -33.41 10.25
CA VAL A 338 30.99 -32.71 9.79
C VAL A 338 32.26 -33.55 9.95
N HIS A 339 32.39 -34.32 11.03
CA HIS A 339 33.54 -35.21 11.24
C HIS A 339 33.54 -36.45 10.33
N ARG A 340 32.38 -36.87 9.81
CA ARG A 340 32.25 -38.03 8.91
C ARG A 340 32.55 -37.68 7.46
N ILE A 341 32.52 -36.40 7.10
CA ILE A 341 32.80 -35.95 5.75
C ILE A 341 34.31 -36.16 5.46
N PRO A 342 34.68 -36.99 4.47
CA PRO A 342 36.08 -37.17 4.11
C PRO A 342 36.64 -35.90 3.46
N CYS A 343 37.95 -35.68 3.54
CA CYS A 343 38.60 -34.61 2.81
C CYS A 343 38.84 -35.02 1.35
N ARG A 344 37.75 -35.25 0.62
CA ARG A 344 37.76 -35.59 -0.80
C ARG A 344 36.48 -35.11 -1.45
N ASP A 345 36.57 -34.60 -2.68
CA ASP A 345 35.39 -34.21 -3.44
C ASP A 345 34.44 -35.38 -3.65
N GLN A 346 33.14 -35.13 -3.46
CA GLN A 346 32.12 -36.12 -3.79
C GLN A 346 32.02 -36.30 -5.32
N PRO A 347 31.91 -37.54 -5.82
CA PRO A 347 31.72 -37.80 -7.25
C PRO A 347 30.45 -37.11 -7.78
N ALA A 348 30.55 -36.52 -8.98
CA ALA A 348 29.42 -35.85 -9.64
C ALA A 348 28.21 -36.78 -9.83
N GLU A 349 28.46 -38.08 -10.04
CA GLU A 349 27.42 -39.11 -10.16
C GLU A 349 26.57 -39.28 -8.90
N ILE A 350 27.15 -38.98 -7.72
CA ILE A 350 26.43 -39.00 -6.45
C ILE A 350 25.71 -37.65 -6.26
N LEU A 351 26.43 -36.54 -6.47
CA LEU A 351 25.92 -35.19 -6.26
C LEU A 351 24.70 -34.85 -7.12
N LYS A 352 24.66 -35.29 -8.39
CA LYS A 352 23.51 -35.08 -9.28
C LYS A 352 22.20 -35.73 -8.78
N HIS A 353 22.29 -36.63 -7.81
CA HIS A 353 21.15 -37.29 -7.17
C HIS A 353 20.98 -36.90 -5.70
N ASP A 354 21.86 -36.06 -5.17
CA ASP A 354 21.75 -35.51 -3.82
C ASP A 354 20.74 -34.34 -3.83
N PRO A 355 19.60 -34.47 -3.13
CA PRO A 355 18.57 -33.43 -3.11
C PRO A 355 19.07 -32.12 -2.50
N ASP A 356 20.01 -32.16 -1.55
CA ASP A 356 20.52 -30.97 -0.87
C ASP A 356 21.55 -30.23 -1.75
N TRP A 357 22.35 -30.97 -2.52
CA TRP A 357 23.18 -30.38 -3.58
C TRP A 357 22.33 -29.67 -4.63
N ILE A 358 21.26 -30.32 -5.10
CA ILE A 358 20.32 -29.72 -6.06
C ILE A 358 19.62 -28.49 -5.46
N ARG A 359 19.25 -28.55 -4.18
CA ARG A 359 18.66 -27.44 -3.43
C ARG A 359 19.59 -26.22 -3.41
N PHE A 360 20.88 -26.40 -3.13
CA PHE A 360 21.89 -25.32 -3.15
C PHE A 360 21.91 -24.58 -4.49
N TRP A 361 22.07 -25.30 -5.60
CA TRP A 361 22.16 -24.67 -6.93
C TRP A 361 20.87 -23.99 -7.36
N ARG A 362 19.73 -24.56 -7.01
CA ARG A 362 18.42 -23.94 -7.28
C ARG A 362 18.27 -22.62 -6.53
N GLN A 363 18.69 -22.56 -5.27
CA GLN A 363 18.68 -21.32 -4.49
C GLN A 363 19.67 -20.31 -5.05
N LEU A 364 20.91 -20.72 -5.34
CA LEU A 364 21.93 -19.84 -5.93
C LEU A 364 21.44 -19.25 -7.25
N ALA A 365 20.80 -20.05 -8.09
CA ALA A 365 20.17 -19.58 -9.32
C ALA A 365 19.18 -18.46 -9.00
N ARG A 366 18.19 -18.69 -8.13
CA ARG A 366 17.19 -17.66 -7.77
C ARG A 366 17.82 -16.33 -7.33
N GLN A 367 18.92 -16.38 -6.60
CA GLN A 367 19.60 -15.19 -6.09
C GLN A 367 20.47 -14.48 -7.14
N VAL A 368 21.10 -15.25 -8.03
CA VAL A 368 22.02 -14.74 -9.06
C VAL A 368 21.29 -14.42 -10.38
N LEU A 369 20.02 -14.82 -10.53
CA LEU A 369 19.16 -14.71 -11.74
C LEU A 369 18.88 -13.30 -12.26
N GLY A 370 19.49 -12.25 -11.70
CA GLY A 370 19.74 -11.01 -12.43
C GLY A 370 20.72 -11.18 -13.61
N THR A 371 21.45 -12.30 -13.68
CA THR A 371 22.44 -12.60 -14.73
C THR A 371 21.96 -13.78 -15.59
N SER A 372 21.72 -13.54 -16.88
CA SER A 372 21.11 -14.50 -17.81
C SER A 372 22.02 -15.66 -18.25
N SER A 373 23.19 -15.84 -17.64
CA SER A 373 24.23 -16.76 -18.12
C SER A 373 24.49 -17.98 -17.21
N PHE A 374 23.91 -18.03 -16.02
CA PHE A 374 24.20 -19.13 -15.08
C PHE A 374 23.21 -20.30 -15.25
N ASN A 375 23.69 -21.41 -15.84
CA ASN A 375 22.91 -22.64 -16.00
C ASN A 375 23.09 -23.55 -14.77
N TRP A 376 22.17 -23.45 -13.81
CA TRP A 376 22.29 -24.18 -12.54
C TRP A 376 22.16 -25.70 -12.70
N GLU A 377 21.48 -26.20 -13.74
CA GLU A 377 21.36 -27.65 -14.00
C GLU A 377 22.71 -28.23 -14.44
N GLU A 378 23.44 -27.50 -15.28
CA GLU A 378 24.80 -27.86 -15.70
C GLU A 378 25.76 -27.82 -14.51
N ALA A 379 25.71 -26.75 -13.71
CA ALA A 379 26.47 -26.64 -12.47
C ALA A 379 26.21 -27.82 -11.50
N ALA A 380 24.94 -28.19 -11.31
CA ALA A 380 24.58 -29.32 -10.46
C ALA A 380 25.09 -30.67 -11.02
N ASN A 381 25.09 -30.85 -12.35
CA ASN A 381 25.54 -32.07 -13.01
C ASN A 381 27.06 -32.23 -13.06
N GLU A 382 27.82 -31.14 -13.11
CA GLU A 382 29.29 -31.15 -13.10
C GLU A 382 29.88 -31.54 -11.73
N GLY A 383 29.08 -31.48 -10.65
CA GLY A 383 29.55 -31.72 -9.29
C GLY A 383 30.59 -30.68 -8.87
N CYS A 384 31.66 -31.10 -8.20
CA CYS A 384 32.71 -30.19 -7.73
C CYS A 384 33.54 -29.54 -8.85
N GLY A 385 33.50 -30.10 -10.07
CA GLY A 385 34.20 -29.53 -11.23
C GLY A 385 33.71 -28.13 -11.61
N VAL A 386 32.48 -27.78 -11.23
CA VAL A 386 31.88 -26.47 -11.48
C VAL A 386 32.69 -25.31 -10.89
N ILE A 387 33.40 -25.54 -9.78
CA ILE A 387 34.20 -24.51 -9.10
C ILE A 387 35.33 -24.01 -10.02
N ALA A 388 35.93 -24.91 -10.81
CA ALA A 388 36.98 -24.55 -11.77
C ALA A 388 36.44 -23.75 -12.98
N ASN A 389 35.16 -23.92 -13.30
CA ASN A 389 34.51 -23.27 -14.44
C ASN A 389 34.06 -21.84 -14.13
N TYR A 390 33.90 -21.48 -12.85
CA TYR A 390 33.47 -20.15 -12.43
C TYR A 390 34.34 -19.63 -11.27
N GLU A 391 35.34 -18.80 -11.60
CA GLU A 391 36.29 -18.23 -10.63
C GLU A 391 35.62 -17.54 -9.43
N TRP A 392 34.45 -16.91 -9.63
CA TRP A 392 33.73 -16.24 -8.54
C TRP A 392 33.14 -17.22 -7.50
N LEU A 393 32.89 -18.49 -7.86
CA LEU A 393 32.37 -19.50 -6.94
C LEU A 393 33.38 -19.88 -5.87
N GLU A 394 34.68 -19.88 -6.19
CA GLU A 394 35.72 -20.20 -5.21
C GLU A 394 35.73 -19.16 -4.07
N GLY A 395 35.52 -17.89 -4.38
CA GLY A 395 35.37 -16.85 -3.36
C GLY A 395 34.04 -16.94 -2.61
N ALA A 396 32.93 -17.06 -3.34
CA ALA A 396 31.59 -16.88 -2.80
C ALA A 396 31.01 -18.13 -2.11
N ALA A 397 31.24 -19.32 -2.68
CA ALA A 397 30.60 -20.57 -2.24
C ALA A 397 31.57 -21.51 -1.49
N CYS A 398 32.88 -21.44 -1.76
CA CYS A 398 33.87 -22.25 -1.03
C CYS A 398 34.35 -21.60 0.28
N THR A 399 34.16 -20.29 0.42
CA THR A 399 34.25 -19.64 1.71
C THR A 399 32.85 -19.34 2.19
N ASN A 400 32.57 -19.55 3.47
CA ASN A 400 31.32 -19.11 4.06
C ASN A 400 31.40 -17.58 4.19
N GLY A 401 31.25 -16.89 3.07
CA GLY A 401 31.00 -15.46 3.07
C GLY A 401 29.76 -15.19 3.91
N HIS A 402 29.63 -13.99 4.44
CA HIS A 402 28.46 -13.61 5.25
C HIS A 402 27.11 -13.81 4.55
N ILE A 403 27.10 -14.15 3.25
CA ILE A 403 25.93 -14.24 2.39
C ILE A 403 25.58 -15.70 2.04
N TYR A 404 26.58 -16.56 1.81
CA TYR A 404 26.35 -17.90 1.24
C TYR A 404 26.84 -19.04 2.14
N GLY A 405 26.09 -20.14 2.15
CA GLY A 405 26.45 -21.43 2.72
C GLY A 405 27.60 -22.04 1.93
N SER A 406 28.43 -22.80 2.64
CA SER A 406 29.69 -23.31 2.08
C SER A 406 29.51 -24.66 1.38
N ILE A 407 29.94 -24.77 0.12
CA ILE A 407 29.94 -26.07 -0.62
C ILE A 407 31.16 -26.95 -0.31
N SER A 408 32.11 -26.45 0.48
CA SER A 408 33.31 -27.17 0.93
C SER A 408 33.03 -28.49 1.65
N PHE A 409 31.80 -28.72 2.14
CA PHE A 409 31.38 -29.98 2.72
C PHE A 409 31.10 -31.08 1.67
N TRP A 410 30.78 -30.72 0.43
CA TRP A 410 30.75 -31.64 -0.71
C TRP A 410 32.05 -31.65 -1.50
N CYS A 411 32.72 -30.48 -1.58
CA CYS A 411 33.84 -30.23 -2.49
C CYS A 411 35.09 -29.69 -1.77
N PRO A 412 35.64 -30.38 -0.76
CA PRO A 412 36.77 -29.88 0.01
C PRO A 412 38.07 -29.71 -0.80
N GLU A 413 38.33 -30.57 -1.78
CA GLU A 413 39.54 -30.50 -2.62
C GLU A 413 39.43 -29.34 -3.62
N ALA A 414 38.32 -29.25 -4.36
CA ALA A 414 38.09 -28.14 -5.29
C ALA A 414 37.98 -26.78 -4.59
N CYS A 415 37.54 -26.74 -3.33
CA CYS A 415 37.55 -25.53 -2.49
C CYS A 415 38.91 -25.24 -1.82
N HIS A 416 39.94 -26.03 -2.13
CA HIS A 416 41.28 -25.93 -1.57
C HIS A 416 41.25 -25.80 -0.04
N CYS A 417 40.58 -26.73 0.65
CA CYS A 417 40.46 -26.73 2.10
C CYS A 417 41.84 -26.98 2.76
N PRO A 418 42.51 -25.94 3.32
CA PRO A 418 43.76 -26.13 4.03
C PRO A 418 43.48 -26.41 5.51
N LEU A 419 44.56 -26.75 6.22
CA LEU A 419 44.64 -26.66 7.68
C LEU A 419 44.07 -25.30 8.16
N HIS A 420 42.99 -25.35 8.96
CA HIS A 420 42.38 -24.21 9.68
C HIS A 420 41.38 -23.27 8.97
N LYS A 421 40.83 -23.60 7.79
CA LYS A 421 39.60 -22.89 7.34
C LYS A 421 38.40 -23.33 8.20
N ARG A 422 37.66 -22.37 8.79
CA ARG A 422 36.51 -22.62 9.70
C ARG A 422 35.36 -23.43 9.07
N HIS A 423 35.33 -23.53 7.75
CA HIS A 423 34.23 -24.13 6.98
C HIS A 423 34.67 -25.39 6.24
N CYS A 424 35.81 -25.96 6.57
CA CYS A 424 36.27 -27.21 5.99
C CYS A 424 35.97 -28.40 6.93
N PRO A 425 35.72 -29.60 6.36
CA PRO A 425 35.67 -30.82 7.15
C PRO A 425 36.93 -30.96 8.02
N PRO A 426 36.80 -31.29 9.32
CA PRO A 426 37.94 -31.50 10.22
C PRO A 426 38.92 -32.57 9.72
N SER A 427 38.44 -33.52 8.90
CA SER A 427 39.25 -34.55 8.24
C SER A 427 40.33 -33.97 7.33
N CYS A 428 40.17 -32.73 6.82
CA CYS A 428 41.17 -32.04 6.01
C CYS A 428 42.37 -31.55 6.81
N ASN A 429 42.29 -31.46 8.14
CA ASN A 429 43.41 -30.97 8.95
C ASN A 429 44.61 -31.93 8.99
N ASN A 430 44.45 -33.21 8.65
CA ASN A 430 45.52 -34.20 8.77
C ASN A 430 46.22 -34.51 7.44
N VAL A 431 45.81 -33.86 6.35
CA VAL A 431 46.45 -34.03 5.05
C VAL A 431 47.71 -33.15 5.06
N THR A 432 48.84 -33.76 5.44
CA THR A 432 50.16 -33.13 5.26
C THR A 432 50.51 -33.21 3.78
N GLU A 433 50.78 -32.05 3.17
CA GLU A 433 51.12 -31.89 1.74
C GLU A 433 52.26 -32.81 1.27
#